data_AF-A0AAW3BA76-F1
#
_entry.id   AF-A0AAW3BA76-F1
#
_cell.length_a   1.000
_cell.length_b   1.000
_cell.length_c   1.000
_cell.angle_alpha   90.00
_cell.angle_beta   90.00
_cell.angle_gamma   90.00
#
_symmetry.space_group_name_H-M   'P 1'
#
loop_
_entity.id
_entity.type
_entity.pdbx_description
1 polymer ?
#
loop_
_entity_poly.entity_id
_entity_poly.type
_entity_poly.pdbx_seq_one_letter_code
_entity_poly.pdbx_strand_id
1 'polypeptide(L)'
;MTRAGMKGKVLGKEKKTAIIDARKKAVESRRSRDDKRWKRVIARMDEEKRKRFHGVGNTAKNSRARGTTRASLRKRTGRKPDAVSMEATIHLSKLLKKKTFAKRAPLAIKRIKAFVGRLMKTKDNRIDASLNTYIWHKGVKGVPGRVRV
;
A
#
# COMPACT_ATOMS: atom_id res chain seq x y z
N MET A 1 45.31 6.00 -17.47
CA MET A 1 45.46 7.36 -18.05
C MET A 1 44.09 7.94 -18.40
N THR A 2 43.49 8.80 -17.57
CA THR A 2 42.34 9.67 -17.96
C THR A 2 42.14 10.83 -16.97
N ARG A 3 43.21 11.53 -16.55
CA ARG A 3 43.09 12.57 -15.50
C ARG A 3 43.89 13.86 -15.67
N ALA A 4 44.74 14.00 -16.68
CA ALA A 4 45.43 15.27 -16.94
C ALA A 4 44.72 15.97 -18.12
N GLY A 5 43.95 17.04 -17.87
CA GLY A 5 43.46 17.89 -18.98
C GLY A 5 42.05 18.50 -18.87
N MET A 6 41.29 18.33 -17.80
CA MET A 6 39.97 18.99 -17.67
C MET A 6 39.79 19.68 -16.33
N LYS A 7 40.45 20.84 -16.16
CA LYS A 7 40.41 21.70 -14.95
C LYS A 7 38.97 22.00 -14.47
N GLY A 8 38.00 22.12 -15.38
CA GLY A 8 36.58 22.36 -15.03
C GLY A 8 35.75 21.14 -14.62
N LYS A 9 36.14 19.90 -14.98
CA LYS A 9 35.39 18.68 -14.60
C LYS A 9 35.73 18.18 -13.19
N VAL A 10 36.84 18.61 -12.61
CA VAL A 10 37.29 18.17 -11.27
C VAL A 10 36.41 18.80 -10.19
N LEU A 11 36.18 20.11 -10.24
CA LEU A 11 35.29 20.86 -9.32
C LEU A 11 33.83 20.35 -9.35
N GLY A 12 33.31 19.99 -10.53
CA GLY A 12 31.97 19.42 -10.67
C GLY A 12 31.84 17.98 -10.13
N LYS A 13 32.92 17.19 -10.20
CA LYS A 13 32.97 15.84 -9.64
C LYS A 13 33.08 15.87 -8.12
N GLU A 14 33.90 16.73 -7.55
CA GLU A 14 34.06 16.90 -6.10
C GLU A 14 32.76 17.36 -5.44
N LYS A 15 32.06 18.34 -6.03
CA LYS A 15 30.73 18.75 -5.54
C LYS A 15 29.71 17.62 -5.67
N LYS A 16 29.74 16.85 -6.76
CA LYS A 16 28.85 15.70 -6.98
C LYS A 16 29.13 14.55 -6.00
N THR A 17 30.39 14.24 -5.72
CA THR A 17 30.77 13.22 -4.73
C THR A 17 30.42 13.69 -3.32
N ALA A 18 30.66 14.96 -2.99
CA ALA A 18 30.27 15.54 -1.70
C ALA A 18 28.74 15.49 -1.48
N ILE A 19 27.93 15.79 -2.50
CA ILE A 19 26.47 15.66 -2.43
C ILE A 19 26.05 14.19 -2.25
N ILE A 20 26.70 13.26 -2.96
CA ILE A 20 26.42 11.84 -2.84
C ILE A 20 26.80 11.31 -1.45
N ASP A 21 27.93 11.73 -0.88
CA ASP A 21 28.39 11.27 0.41
C ASP A 21 27.62 11.95 1.56
N ALA A 22 27.24 13.21 1.42
CA ALA A 22 26.27 13.86 2.32
C ALA A 22 24.91 13.14 2.29
N ARG A 23 24.46 12.70 1.11
CA ARG A 23 23.25 11.90 0.96
C ARG A 23 23.39 10.51 1.60
N LYS A 24 24.54 9.84 1.46
CA LYS A 24 24.82 8.55 2.13
C LYS A 24 24.83 8.71 3.66
N LYS A 25 25.51 9.72 4.18
CA LYS A 25 25.57 10.04 5.61
C LYS A 25 24.18 10.39 6.17
N ALA A 26 23.37 11.12 5.41
CA ALA A 26 21.98 11.42 5.78
C ALA A 26 21.08 10.17 5.77
N VAL A 27 21.29 9.24 4.82
CA VAL A 27 20.57 7.95 4.77
C VAL A 27 20.96 7.06 5.95
N GLU A 28 22.24 7.01 6.31
CA GLU A 28 22.76 6.24 7.43
C GLU A 28 22.29 6.80 8.79
N SER A 29 22.28 8.12 8.96
CA SER A 29 21.68 8.79 10.13
C SER A 29 20.17 8.54 10.26
N ARG A 30 19.43 8.48 9.14
CA ARG A 30 18.01 8.09 9.16
C ARG A 30 17.86 6.62 9.56
N ARG A 31 18.70 5.73 9.03
CA ARG A 31 18.71 4.30 9.36
C ARG A 31 19.01 4.05 10.84
N SER A 32 19.96 4.76 11.43
CA SER A 32 20.33 4.60 12.86
C SER A 32 19.27 5.17 13.82
N ARG A 33 18.62 6.29 13.47
CA ARG A 33 17.47 6.81 14.22
C ARG A 33 16.29 5.86 14.18
N ASP A 34 16.00 5.31 13.00
CA ASP A 34 14.95 4.33 12.86
C ASP A 34 15.29 3.04 13.62
N ASP A 35 16.54 2.56 13.60
CA ASP A 35 16.98 1.38 14.36
C ASP A 35 16.78 1.55 15.88
N LYS A 36 17.20 2.69 16.46
CA LYS A 36 16.97 3.00 17.88
C LYS A 36 15.48 3.08 18.23
N ARG A 37 14.66 3.64 17.34
CA ARG A 37 13.21 3.75 17.52
C ARG A 37 12.53 2.38 17.43
N TRP A 38 12.96 1.54 16.49
CA TRP A 38 12.43 0.20 16.29
C TRP A 38 12.81 -0.74 17.44
N LYS A 39 14.03 -0.65 17.99
CA LYS A 39 14.43 -1.37 19.21
C LYS A 39 13.48 -1.06 20.39
N ARG A 40 13.10 0.20 20.56
CA ARG A 40 12.16 0.64 21.61
C ARG A 40 10.71 0.19 21.36
N VAL A 41 10.28 0.11 20.10
CA VAL A 41 8.94 -0.35 19.71
C VAL A 41 8.82 -1.87 19.85
N ILE A 42 9.84 -2.62 19.42
CA ILE A 42 9.91 -4.09 19.56
C ILE A 42 9.93 -4.49 21.04
N ALA A 43 10.62 -3.72 21.89
CA ALA A 43 10.62 -3.94 23.35
C ALA A 43 9.25 -3.75 24.01
N ARG A 44 8.30 -3.06 23.36
CA ARG A 44 6.92 -2.85 23.84
C ARG A 44 5.88 -3.70 23.08
N MET A 45 6.32 -4.57 22.17
CA MET A 45 5.41 -5.42 21.38
C MET A 45 5.17 -6.75 22.09
N ASP A 46 3.91 -7.15 22.09
CA ASP A 46 3.42 -8.45 22.54
C ASP A 46 4.01 -9.62 21.74
N GLU A 47 4.22 -10.77 22.39
CA GLU A 47 5.11 -11.84 21.93
C GLU A 47 4.60 -12.51 20.64
N GLU A 48 3.29 -12.71 20.53
CA GLU A 48 2.67 -13.27 19.31
C GLU A 48 2.83 -12.34 18.09
N LYS A 49 2.77 -11.02 18.31
CA LYS A 49 2.92 -10.02 17.25
C LYS A 49 4.38 -9.92 16.80
N ARG A 50 5.33 -10.17 17.70
CA ARG A 50 6.77 -10.22 17.39
C ARG A 50 7.10 -11.44 16.52
N LYS A 51 6.51 -12.62 16.80
CA LYS A 51 6.68 -13.85 16.00
C LYS A 51 6.14 -13.71 14.56
N ARG A 52 5.07 -12.93 14.36
CA ARG A 52 4.47 -12.64 13.03
C ARG A 52 5.14 -11.48 12.28
N PHE A 53 6.09 -10.79 12.90
CA PHE A 53 6.71 -9.61 12.33
C PHE A 53 7.89 -9.99 11.41
N HIS A 54 7.63 -10.07 10.11
CA HIS A 54 8.67 -10.13 9.09
C HIS A 54 9.12 -8.70 8.78
N GLY A 55 10.35 -8.34 9.16
CA GLY A 55 10.87 -6.97 9.10
C GLY A 55 10.60 -6.21 7.79
N VAL A 56 10.49 -4.88 7.89
CA VAL A 56 10.29 -4.00 6.72
C VAL A 56 11.61 -3.82 5.98
N GLY A 57 11.90 -4.74 5.07
CA GLY A 57 13.01 -4.62 4.13
C GLY A 57 12.69 -3.61 3.03
N ASN A 58 13.46 -2.52 2.99
CA ASN A 58 13.71 -1.78 1.75
C ASN A 58 15.23 -1.58 1.66
N THR A 59 15.93 -2.64 1.26
CA THR A 59 17.39 -2.73 1.20
C THR A 59 17.95 -2.63 -0.22
N ALA A 60 17.12 -2.34 -1.22
CA ALA A 60 17.60 -2.18 -2.60
C ALA A 60 18.07 -0.74 -2.86
N LYS A 61 19.28 -0.60 -3.40
CA LYS A 61 19.94 0.70 -3.65
C LYS A 61 19.26 1.53 -4.76
N ASN A 62 18.43 0.91 -5.61
CA ASN A 62 17.82 1.52 -6.81
C ASN A 62 16.32 1.17 -7.01
N SER A 63 15.53 0.93 -5.97
CA SER A 63 14.08 0.72 -6.16
C SER A 63 13.36 2.07 -6.38
N ARG A 64 12.58 2.13 -7.47
CA ARG A 64 11.69 3.26 -7.82
C ARG A 64 10.81 3.62 -6.62
N ALA A 65 10.65 4.91 -6.35
CA ALA A 65 9.81 5.48 -5.29
C ALA A 65 8.30 5.30 -5.55
N ARG A 66 7.86 4.09 -5.93
CA ARG A 66 6.46 3.68 -5.98
C ARG A 66 6.29 2.40 -5.17
N GLY A 67 6.50 2.56 -3.89
CA GLY A 67 6.15 1.61 -2.84
C GLY A 67 5.82 2.44 -1.61
N THR A 68 4.64 2.17 -1.02
CA THR A 68 4.15 2.63 0.29
C THR A 68 5.29 3.17 1.16
N THR A 69 5.45 4.49 1.22
CA THR A 69 6.51 5.14 2.00
C THR A 69 6.43 4.70 3.46
N ARG A 70 7.53 4.76 4.21
CA ARG A 70 7.51 4.59 5.69
C ARG A 70 6.50 5.55 6.36
N ALA A 71 6.11 6.63 5.69
CA ALA A 71 5.04 7.55 6.12
C ALA A 71 3.62 6.93 6.01
N SER A 72 3.36 6.05 5.04
CA SER A 72 2.10 5.31 4.95
C SER A 72 1.97 4.14 5.93
N LEU A 73 3.04 3.77 6.64
CA LEU A 73 2.99 2.85 7.80
C LEU A 73 2.69 3.58 9.12
N ARG A 74 2.70 4.93 9.13
CA ARG A 74 2.26 5.71 10.28
C ARG A 74 0.74 5.65 10.32
N LYS A 75 0.14 5.07 11.36
CA LYS A 75 -1.27 5.39 11.67
C LYS A 75 -1.34 6.91 11.82
N ARG A 76 -2.05 7.60 10.93
CA ARG A 76 -2.39 9.02 11.10
C ARG A 76 -3.36 9.09 12.28
N THR A 77 -2.84 9.15 13.49
CA THR A 77 -3.62 9.40 14.69
C THR A 77 -4.15 10.82 14.63
N GLY A 78 -5.47 10.99 14.79
CA GLY A 78 -6.14 12.30 14.85
C GLY A 78 -6.87 12.76 13.58
N ARG A 79 -6.71 12.08 12.42
CA ARG A 79 -7.51 12.42 11.24
C ARG A 79 -8.86 11.70 11.30
N LYS A 80 -9.94 12.45 11.48
CA LYS A 80 -11.31 11.94 11.30
C LYS A 80 -11.42 11.32 9.89
N PRO A 81 -12.21 10.25 9.69
CA PRO A 81 -12.46 9.75 8.34
C PRO A 81 -12.96 10.93 7.48
N ASP A 82 -12.27 11.19 6.37
CA ASP A 82 -12.67 12.25 5.45
C ASP A 82 -14.04 11.85 4.84
N ALA A 83 -14.98 12.78 4.74
CA ALA A 83 -16.24 12.56 4.03
C ALA A 83 -15.94 12.60 2.52
N VAL A 84 -15.70 11.42 1.94
CA VAL A 84 -15.25 11.27 0.54
C VAL A 84 -16.25 10.42 -0.23
N SER A 85 -16.67 10.92 -1.38
CA SER A 85 -17.29 10.13 -2.45
C SER A 85 -16.21 9.73 -3.45
N MET A 86 -16.25 8.46 -3.90
CA MET A 86 -15.41 8.00 -4.99
C MET A 86 -16.15 6.95 -5.79
N GLU A 87 -15.91 6.91 -7.10
CA GLU A 87 -16.41 5.87 -7.98
C GLU A 87 -15.30 4.89 -8.36
N ALA A 88 -15.58 3.61 -8.26
CA ALA A 88 -14.66 2.53 -8.52
C ALA A 88 -15.29 1.45 -9.40
N THR A 89 -14.49 0.90 -10.32
CA THR A 89 -14.88 -0.29 -11.08
C THR A 89 -14.33 -1.54 -10.43
N ILE A 90 -15.19 -2.48 -10.07
CA ILE A 90 -14.83 -3.74 -9.42
C ILE A 90 -14.89 -4.89 -10.44
N HIS A 91 -13.81 -5.65 -10.55
CA HIS A 91 -13.71 -6.80 -11.45
C HIS A 91 -14.19 -8.11 -10.79
N LEU A 92 -15.51 -8.32 -10.77
CA LEU A 92 -16.18 -9.46 -10.10
C LEU A 92 -15.83 -10.83 -10.70
N SER A 93 -15.61 -10.95 -12.02
CA SER A 93 -15.26 -12.24 -12.64
C SER A 93 -14.00 -12.87 -12.05
N LYS A 94 -13.03 -12.05 -11.64
CA LYS A 94 -11.80 -12.52 -10.99
C LYS A 94 -12.07 -12.99 -9.56
N LEU A 95 -12.99 -12.31 -8.87
CA LEU A 95 -13.36 -12.60 -7.48
C LEU A 95 -14.25 -13.84 -7.34
N LEU A 96 -15.04 -14.14 -8.37
CA LEU A 96 -16.01 -15.24 -8.40
C LEU A 96 -15.52 -16.47 -9.19
N LYS A 97 -14.29 -16.43 -9.72
CA LYS A 97 -13.66 -17.55 -10.42
C LYS A 97 -13.59 -18.78 -9.49
N LYS A 98 -13.92 -19.96 -10.01
CA LYS A 98 -13.96 -21.25 -9.28
C LYS A 98 -14.88 -21.23 -8.04
N LYS A 99 -15.92 -20.39 -8.01
CA LYS A 99 -16.98 -20.45 -6.98
C LYS A 99 -18.22 -21.12 -7.55
N THR A 100 -18.87 -21.96 -6.74
CA THR A 100 -20.13 -22.64 -7.05
C THR A 100 -21.19 -21.63 -7.47
N PHE A 101 -21.91 -21.92 -8.55
CA PHE A 101 -22.90 -20.99 -9.11
C PHE A 101 -23.96 -20.57 -8.09
N ALA A 102 -24.48 -21.51 -7.29
CA ALA A 102 -25.47 -21.25 -6.23
C ALA A 102 -25.00 -20.30 -5.11
N LYS A 103 -23.71 -19.95 -5.06
CA LYS A 103 -23.15 -19.06 -4.03
C LYS A 103 -22.59 -17.76 -4.61
N ARG A 104 -22.65 -17.55 -5.94
CA ARG A 104 -21.95 -16.42 -6.59
C ARG A 104 -22.51 -15.06 -6.21
N ALA A 105 -23.82 -14.82 -6.34
CA ALA A 105 -24.41 -13.52 -6.00
C ALA A 105 -24.24 -13.15 -4.50
N PRO A 106 -24.52 -14.05 -3.52
CA PRO A 106 -24.25 -13.75 -2.11
C PRO A 106 -22.77 -13.50 -1.82
N LEU A 107 -21.87 -14.26 -2.45
CA LEU A 107 -20.43 -14.02 -2.32
C LEU A 107 -20.02 -12.70 -2.96
N ALA A 108 -20.59 -12.31 -4.10
CA ALA A 108 -20.30 -11.05 -4.77
C ALA A 108 -20.57 -9.87 -3.84
N ILE A 109 -21.71 -9.86 -3.17
CA ILE A 109 -22.07 -8.85 -2.16
C ILE A 109 -21.01 -8.78 -1.05
N LYS A 110 -20.63 -9.93 -0.46
CA LYS A 110 -19.60 -9.99 0.58
C LYS A 110 -18.25 -9.47 0.07
N ARG A 111 -17.90 -9.77 -1.19
CA ARG A 111 -16.63 -9.34 -1.81
C ARG A 111 -16.63 -7.84 -2.15
N ILE A 112 -17.78 -7.28 -2.53
CA ILE A 112 -17.94 -5.84 -2.74
C ILE A 112 -17.75 -5.10 -1.42
N LYS A 113 -18.43 -5.52 -0.34
CA LYS A 113 -18.21 -4.93 1.01
C LYS A 113 -16.74 -5.01 1.41
N ALA A 114 -16.11 -6.18 1.26
CA ALA A 114 -14.69 -6.35 1.55
C ALA A 114 -13.75 -5.53 0.64
N PHE A 115 -14.15 -5.24 -0.59
CA PHE A 115 -13.40 -4.35 -1.49
C PHE A 115 -13.48 -2.91 -1.01
N VAL A 116 -14.68 -2.42 -0.72
CA VAL A 116 -14.91 -1.07 -0.21
C VAL A 116 -14.23 -0.86 1.13
N GLY A 117 -14.36 -1.80 2.09
CA GLY A 117 -13.65 -1.71 3.37
C GLY A 117 -12.12 -1.68 3.24
N ARG A 118 -11.55 -2.33 2.21
CA ARG A 118 -10.11 -2.25 1.92
C ARG A 118 -9.71 -0.95 1.24
N LEU A 119 -10.57 -0.38 0.38
CA LEU A 119 -10.32 0.86 -0.34
C LEU A 119 -10.47 2.07 0.60
N MET A 120 -11.62 2.16 1.27
CA MET A 120 -12.02 3.25 2.16
C MET A 120 -11.45 3.15 3.57
N LYS A 121 -10.94 1.98 3.97
CA LYS A 121 -10.51 1.69 5.35
C LYS A 121 -11.64 1.87 6.38
N THR A 122 -12.87 1.63 5.97
CA THR A 122 -14.07 1.66 6.82
C THR A 122 -14.48 0.27 7.27
N LYS A 123 -15.17 0.18 8.41
CA LYS A 123 -15.72 -1.08 8.97
C LYS A 123 -17.16 -1.34 8.54
N ASP A 124 -18.01 -0.30 8.53
CA ASP A 124 -19.40 -0.39 8.10
C ASP A 124 -19.51 -0.10 6.60
N ASN A 125 -20.13 -1.02 5.86
CA ASN A 125 -20.35 -0.93 4.41
C ASN A 125 -21.78 -1.33 4.08
N ARG A 126 -22.60 -0.31 3.78
CA ARG A 126 -23.99 -0.46 3.35
C ARG A 126 -24.03 -0.47 1.82
N ILE A 127 -24.87 -1.35 1.28
CA ILE A 127 -25.06 -1.50 -0.17
C ILE A 127 -26.41 -0.89 -0.50
N ASP A 128 -26.44 -0.05 -1.52
CA ASP A 128 -27.67 0.53 -2.01
C ASP A 128 -28.58 -0.53 -2.66
N ALA A 129 -29.89 -0.28 -2.65
CA ALA A 129 -30.89 -1.17 -3.24
C ALA A 129 -30.65 -1.37 -4.74
N SER A 130 -30.28 -0.31 -5.48
CA SER A 130 -30.01 -0.41 -6.92
C SER A 130 -28.85 -1.36 -7.23
N LEU A 131 -27.78 -1.29 -6.44
CA LEU A 131 -26.62 -2.17 -6.55
C LEU A 131 -26.97 -3.61 -6.17
N ASN A 132 -27.82 -3.81 -5.17
CA ASN A 132 -28.31 -5.16 -4.83
C ASN A 132 -29.11 -5.76 -5.99
N THR A 133 -30.07 -5.03 -6.54
CA THR A 133 -30.85 -5.46 -7.70
C THR A 133 -29.96 -5.76 -8.90
N TYR A 134 -28.95 -4.91 -9.17
CA TYR A 134 -27.99 -5.13 -10.25
C TYR A 134 -27.17 -6.42 -10.07
N ILE A 135 -26.74 -6.74 -8.85
CA ILE A 135 -26.00 -7.98 -8.57
C ILE A 135 -26.90 -9.21 -8.78
N TRP A 136 -28.18 -9.10 -8.45
CA TRP A 136 -29.17 -10.17 -8.53
C TRP A 136 -29.97 -10.21 -9.84
N HIS A 137 -29.72 -9.32 -10.81
CA HIS A 137 -30.56 -9.15 -12.01
C HIS A 137 -30.73 -10.42 -12.87
N LYS A 138 -29.77 -11.35 -12.85
CA LYS A 138 -29.83 -12.68 -13.52
C LYS A 138 -29.85 -13.85 -12.51
N GLY A 139 -30.30 -13.57 -11.30
CA GLY A 139 -30.30 -14.50 -10.18
C GLY A 139 -28.90 -14.91 -9.72
N VAL A 140 -28.82 -16.06 -9.04
CA VAL A 140 -27.62 -16.45 -8.28
C VAL A 140 -26.39 -16.73 -9.14
N LYS A 141 -26.59 -17.25 -10.36
CA LYS A 141 -25.53 -17.70 -11.27
C LYS A 141 -25.00 -16.60 -12.20
N GLY A 142 -25.84 -15.61 -12.51
CA GLY A 142 -25.61 -14.61 -13.56
C GLY A 142 -25.05 -13.27 -13.09
N VAL A 143 -24.18 -13.27 -12.07
CA VAL A 143 -23.60 -12.02 -11.55
C VAL A 143 -22.81 -11.28 -12.66
N PRO A 144 -22.96 -9.95 -12.81
CA PRO A 144 -22.16 -9.16 -13.73
C PRO A 144 -20.65 -9.38 -13.54
N GLY A 145 -19.89 -9.44 -14.63
CA GLY A 145 -18.45 -9.61 -14.56
C GLY A 145 -17.70 -8.39 -14.02
N ARG A 146 -18.30 -7.21 -14.16
CA ARG A 146 -17.82 -5.91 -13.67
C ARG A 146 -18.99 -5.11 -13.12
N VAL A 147 -18.71 -4.30 -12.11
CA VAL A 147 -19.67 -3.36 -11.53
C VAL A 147 -19.00 -2.02 -11.25
N ARG A 148 -19.73 -0.93 -11.48
CA ARG A 148 -19.34 0.43 -11.11
C ARG A 148 -20.08 0.77 -9.81
N VAL A 149 -19.34 1.21 -8.79
CA VAL A 149 -19.83 1.50 -7.43
C VAL A 149 -19.23 2.80 -6.96
#